data_AF-A0AB34JCU2-F1
#
_entry.id   AF-A0AB34JCU2-F1
#
_cell.length_a   1.000
_cell.length_b   1.000
_cell.length_c   1.000
_cell.angle_alpha   90.00
_cell.angle_beta   90.00
_cell.angle_gamma   90.00
#
_symmetry.space_group_name_H-M   'P 1'
#
loop_
_entity.id
_entity.type
_entity.pdbx_description
1 polymer ?
#
loop_
_entity_poly.entity_id
_entity_poly.type
_entity_poly.pdbx_seq_one_letter_code
_entity_poly.pdbx_strand_id
1 'polypeptide(L)'
;MSAADQSILRTIQLAAKMHPLSACCVDICDQLVQDLVREVCSSCTSLERPLSPRTMELLEGARGGVVSAPLRDLLAAEVQASERCAWQMEPLLKGGGDIFGNHAKQVVETLTCTNCGTQIAANRFAPHLERCMLGKGRASARAARDMMRSSAESDNRSSF
;
A
#
# COMPACT_ATOMS: atom_id res chain seq x y z
N MET A 1 23.51 -18.12 22.96
CA MET A 1 22.75 -17.78 21.73
C MET A 1 23.33 -16.49 21.19
N SER A 2 23.88 -16.55 19.97
CA SER A 2 24.48 -15.41 19.29
C SER A 2 23.44 -14.33 18.98
N ALA A 3 23.87 -13.08 18.80
CA ALA A 3 22.98 -11.99 18.37
C ALA A 3 22.30 -12.29 17.01
N ALA A 4 22.99 -13.05 16.15
CA ALA A 4 22.43 -13.54 14.88
C ALA A 4 21.26 -14.52 15.10
N ASP A 5 21.40 -15.45 16.05
CA ASP A 5 20.36 -16.44 16.38
C ASP A 5 19.09 -15.76 16.92
N GLN A 6 19.26 -14.70 17.72
CA GLN A 6 18.14 -13.93 18.25
C GLN A 6 17.41 -13.12 17.17
N SER A 7 18.14 -12.60 16.18
CA SER A 7 17.55 -11.92 15.03
C SER A 7 16.71 -12.89 14.20
N ILE A 8 17.24 -14.08 13.92
CA ILE A 8 16.55 -15.13 13.15
C ILE A 8 15.25 -15.56 13.86
N LEU A 9 15.32 -15.80 15.17
CA LEU A 9 14.14 -16.17 15.97
C LEU A 9 13.07 -15.07 15.96
N ARG A 10 13.46 -13.79 16.02
CA ARG A 10 12.51 -12.67 15.91
C ARG A 10 11.84 -12.60 14.55
N THR A 11 12.59 -12.81 13.46
CA THR A 11 12.03 -12.84 12.10
C THR A 11 11.01 -13.96 11.94
N ILE A 12 11.32 -15.17 12.44
CA ILE A 12 10.40 -16.33 12.42
C ILE A 12 9.13 -16.03 13.23
N GLN A 13 9.27 -15.42 14.41
CA GLN A 13 8.12 -15.04 15.26
C GLN A 13 7.24 -13.96 14.63
N LEU A 14 7.81 -13.05 13.82
CA LEU A 14 7.07 -12.03 13.09
C LEU A 14 6.34 -12.63 11.88
N ALA A 15 6.99 -13.52 11.13
CA ALA A 15 6.38 -14.25 10.02
C ALA A 15 5.16 -15.08 10.47
N ALA A 16 5.25 -15.74 11.64
CA ALA A 16 4.14 -16.49 12.22
C ALA A 16 2.92 -15.63 12.66
N LYS A 17 3.08 -14.30 12.77
CA LYS A 17 2.01 -13.34 13.09
C LYS A 17 1.44 -12.66 11.86
N MET A 18 1.96 -12.95 10.67
CA MET A 18 1.49 -12.35 9.42
C MET A 18 0.15 -12.96 9.00
N HIS A 19 -0.68 -12.16 8.34
CA HIS A 19 -1.90 -12.65 7.71
C HIS A 19 -1.54 -13.67 6.61
N PRO A 20 -2.32 -14.74 6.38
CA PRO A 20 -1.99 -15.77 5.39
C PRO A 20 -1.75 -15.22 3.98
N LEU A 21 -2.49 -14.16 3.59
CA LEU A 21 -2.25 -13.48 2.32
C LEU A 21 -0.89 -12.76 2.27
N SER A 22 -0.47 -12.12 3.37
CA SER A 22 0.85 -11.47 3.43
C SER A 22 2.00 -12.49 3.46
N ALA A 23 1.80 -13.65 4.08
CA ALA A 23 2.79 -14.74 4.05
C ALA A 23 2.98 -15.26 2.62
N CYS A 24 1.88 -15.54 1.91
CA CYS A 24 1.90 -15.97 0.51
C CYS A 24 2.62 -14.96 -0.40
N CYS A 25 2.40 -13.65 -0.21
CA CYS A 25 3.13 -12.62 -0.98
C CYS A 25 4.63 -12.66 -0.72
N VAL A 26 5.06 -12.84 0.53
CA VAL A 26 6.49 -12.92 0.88
C VAL A 26 7.12 -14.17 0.28
N ASP A 27 6.44 -15.32 0.33
CA ASP A 27 6.92 -16.57 -0.25
C ASP A 27 7.08 -16.47 -1.78
N ILE A 28 6.10 -15.85 -2.46
CA ILE A 28 6.18 -15.60 -3.91
C ILE A 28 7.35 -14.67 -4.23
N CYS A 29 7.55 -13.60 -3.46
CA CYS A 29 8.69 -12.70 -3.66
C CYS A 29 10.03 -13.41 -3.43
N ASP A 30 10.15 -14.23 -2.39
CA ASP A 30 11.37 -15.00 -2.11
C ASP A 30 11.67 -15.99 -3.24
N GLN A 31 10.65 -16.69 -3.75
CA GLN A 31 10.79 -17.60 -4.88
C GLN A 31 11.28 -16.89 -6.14
N LEU A 32 10.72 -15.71 -6.46
CA LEU A 32 11.16 -14.91 -7.61
C LEU A 32 12.61 -14.44 -7.48
N VAL A 33 13.02 -14.02 -6.28
CA VAL A 33 14.41 -13.63 -6.00
C VAL A 33 15.35 -14.82 -6.17
N GLN A 34 14.98 -15.99 -5.63
CA GLN A 34 15.79 -17.20 -5.77
C GLN A 34 15.92 -17.67 -7.23
N ASP A 35 14.84 -17.58 -8.01
CA ASP A 35 14.85 -17.94 -9.43
C ASP A 35 15.73 -16.99 -10.24
N LEU A 36 15.66 -15.67 -9.97
CA LEU A 36 16.54 -14.68 -10.58
C LEU A 36 18.01 -14.92 -10.23
N VAL A 37 18.33 -15.17 -8.95
CA VAL A 37 19.69 -15.48 -8.51
C VAL A 37 20.22 -16.73 -9.22
N ARG A 38 19.38 -17.77 -9.36
CA ARG A 38 19.76 -19.00 -10.05
C ARG A 38 20.05 -18.77 -11.53
N GLU A 39 19.24 -17.94 -12.21
CA GLU A 39 19.46 -17.57 -13.61
C GLU A 39 20.73 -16.74 -13.82
N VAL A 40 21.00 -15.79 -12.93
CA VAL A 40 22.23 -14.99 -12.98
C VAL A 40 23.44 -15.90 -12.75
N CYS A 41 23.40 -16.76 -11.73
CA CYS A 41 24.48 -17.70 -11.45
C CYS A 41 24.73 -18.67 -12.61
N SER A 42 23.69 -19.22 -13.25
CA SER A 42 23.85 -20.14 -14.39
C SER A 42 24.39 -19.44 -15.64
N SER A 43 24.02 -18.18 -15.83
CA SER A 43 24.55 -17.31 -16.89
C SER A 43 26.03 -16.95 -16.64
N CYS A 44 26.42 -16.76 -15.38
CA CYS A 44 27.81 -16.48 -14.99
C CYS A 44 28.71 -17.74 -15.00
N THR A 45 28.21 -18.92 -14.63
CA THR A 45 28.99 -20.17 -14.72
C THR A 45 29.24 -20.60 -16.17
N SER A 46 28.36 -20.20 -17.11
CA SER A 46 28.58 -20.41 -18.55
C SER A 46 29.69 -19.50 -19.12
N LEU A 47 30.15 -18.51 -18.36
CA LEU A 47 31.23 -17.57 -18.71
C LEU A 47 32.58 -17.95 -18.10
N GLU A 48 32.79 -19.18 -17.59
CA GLU A 48 34.08 -19.68 -17.06
C GLU A 48 35.22 -19.80 -18.10
N ARG A 49 35.13 -19.14 -19.25
CA ARG A 49 36.32 -18.76 -20.02
C ARG A 49 36.75 -17.38 -19.55
N PRO A 50 38.01 -17.18 -19.09
CA PRO A 50 38.47 -15.86 -18.68
C PRO A 50 38.18 -14.85 -19.80
N LEU A 51 37.29 -13.89 -19.50
CA LEU A 51 36.89 -12.84 -20.42
C LEU A 51 38.15 -12.11 -20.89
N SER A 52 38.32 -12.00 -22.21
CA SER A 52 39.51 -11.37 -22.78
C SER A 52 39.67 -9.93 -22.25
N PRO A 53 40.90 -9.40 -22.15
CA PRO A 53 41.14 -8.04 -21.67
C PRO A 53 40.30 -6.99 -22.43
N ARG A 54 40.09 -7.22 -23.73
CA ARG A 54 39.32 -6.37 -24.64
C ARG A 54 37.81 -6.34 -24.33
N THR A 55 37.27 -7.42 -23.76
CA THR A 55 35.88 -7.50 -23.29
C THR A 55 35.69 -6.81 -21.95
N MET A 56 36.70 -6.85 -21.06
CA MET A 56 36.68 -6.09 -19.81
C MET A 56 36.68 -4.58 -20.07
N GLU A 57 37.47 -4.13 -21.05
CA GLU A 57 37.57 -2.73 -21.48
C GLU A 57 36.25 -2.22 -22.11
N LEU A 58 35.49 -3.08 -22.78
CA LEU A 58 34.15 -2.76 -23.30
C LEU A 58 33.06 -2.74 -22.22
N LEU A 59 33.27 -3.43 -21.10
CA LEU A 59 32.32 -3.53 -19.98
C LEU A 59 32.49 -2.41 -18.95
N GLU A 60 33.64 -1.75 -18.88
CA GLU A 60 33.88 -0.58 -17.99
C GLU A 60 32.95 0.62 -18.29
N GLY A 61 32.32 0.65 -19.48
CA GLY A 61 31.30 1.64 -19.85
C GLY A 61 29.85 1.17 -19.78
N ALA A 62 29.59 -0.11 -19.47
CA ALA A 62 28.25 -0.69 -19.57
C ALA A 62 27.40 -0.40 -18.31
N ARG A 63 26.75 0.77 -18.29
CA ARG A 63 25.64 1.08 -17.35
C ARG A 63 24.35 0.28 -17.62
N GLY A 64 24.43 -0.89 -18.22
CA GLY A 64 23.30 -1.77 -18.50
C GLY A 64 23.73 -3.20 -18.28
N GLY A 65 23.15 -3.84 -17.26
CA GLY A 65 23.45 -5.23 -16.92
C GLY A 65 23.35 -6.15 -18.14
N VAL A 66 24.23 -7.14 -18.19
CA VAL A 66 24.22 -8.17 -19.24
C VAL A 66 23.04 -9.10 -18.99
N VAL A 67 21.85 -8.65 -19.36
CA VAL A 67 20.65 -9.48 -19.35
C VAL A 67 20.70 -10.39 -20.59
N SER A 68 20.41 -11.67 -20.42
CA SER A 68 20.32 -12.68 -21.50
C SER A 68 19.37 -12.18 -22.61
N ALA A 69 19.62 -12.57 -23.86
CA ALA A 69 18.76 -12.20 -25.00
C ALA A 69 17.25 -12.43 -24.74
N PRO A 70 16.79 -13.59 -24.24
CA PRO A 70 15.37 -13.80 -23.97
C PRO A 70 14.81 -12.87 -22.89
N LEU A 71 15.59 -12.54 -21.87
CA LEU A 71 15.11 -11.70 -20.77
C LEU A 71 15.18 -10.20 -21.15
N ARG A 72 16.10 -9.82 -22.03
CA ARG A 72 16.09 -8.52 -22.72
C ARG A 72 14.85 -8.36 -23.60
N ASP A 73 14.46 -9.40 -24.32
CA ASP A 73 13.26 -9.37 -25.17
C ASP A 73 11.99 -9.28 -24.32
N LEU A 74 11.92 -9.97 -23.19
CA LEU A 74 10.83 -9.84 -22.21
C LEU A 74 10.76 -8.44 -21.60
N LEU A 75 11.91 -7.87 -21.19
CA LEU A 75 11.99 -6.50 -20.68
C LEU A 75 11.59 -5.48 -21.75
N ALA A 76 12.02 -5.67 -23.00
CA ALA A 76 11.62 -4.82 -24.11
C ALA A 76 10.11 -4.93 -24.40
N ALA A 77 9.54 -6.14 -24.33
CA ALA A 77 8.11 -6.37 -24.48
C ALA A 77 7.30 -5.72 -23.34
N GLU A 78 7.79 -5.76 -22.11
CA GLU A 78 7.20 -5.08 -20.94
C GLU A 78 7.28 -3.56 -21.06
N VAL A 79 8.43 -3.01 -21.44
CA VAL A 79 8.57 -1.57 -21.71
C VAL A 79 7.59 -1.15 -22.80
N GLN A 80 7.47 -1.91 -23.88
CA GLN A 80 6.53 -1.62 -24.96
C GLN A 80 5.06 -1.80 -24.55
N ALA A 81 4.75 -2.75 -23.65
CA ALA A 81 3.42 -2.89 -23.05
C ALA A 81 3.07 -1.71 -22.13
N SER A 82 4.01 -1.32 -21.27
CA SER A 82 3.88 -0.16 -20.38
C SER A 82 3.73 1.14 -21.17
N GLU A 83 4.49 1.33 -22.24
CA GLU A 83 4.34 2.46 -23.14
C GLU A 83 2.96 2.46 -23.81
N ARG A 84 2.50 1.32 -24.38
CA ARG A 84 1.15 1.22 -24.98
C ARG A 84 0.04 1.57 -23.98
N CYS A 85 0.13 1.11 -22.74
CA CYS A 85 -0.79 1.49 -21.67
C CYS A 85 -0.68 2.99 -21.34
N ALA A 86 0.53 3.56 -21.32
CA ALA A 86 0.73 4.99 -21.08
C ALA A 86 0.11 5.84 -22.19
N TRP A 87 0.31 5.50 -23.48
CA TRP A 87 -0.33 6.18 -24.61
C TRP A 87 -1.86 6.08 -24.60
N GLN A 88 -2.41 4.96 -24.13
CA GLN A 88 -3.87 4.81 -23.96
C GLN A 88 -4.43 5.65 -22.80
N MET A 89 -3.64 5.87 -21.74
CA MET A 89 -4.06 6.64 -20.56
C MET A 89 -3.74 8.13 -20.66
N GLU A 90 -2.79 8.54 -21.50
CA GLU A 90 -2.37 9.95 -21.65
C GLU A 90 -3.52 10.92 -22.00
N PRO A 91 -4.47 10.57 -22.91
CA PRO A 91 -5.62 11.42 -23.20
C PRO A 91 -6.60 11.55 -22.02
N LEU A 92 -6.72 10.51 -21.19
CA LEU A 92 -7.62 10.49 -20.03
C LEU A 92 -7.08 11.34 -18.88
N LEU A 93 -5.77 11.25 -18.63
CA LEU A 93 -5.07 12.04 -17.62
C LEU A 93 -5.02 13.54 -17.97
N LYS A 94 -4.80 13.90 -19.25
CA LYS A 94 -4.79 15.30 -19.71
C LYS A 94 -6.19 15.90 -19.85
N GLY A 95 -7.21 15.09 -20.14
CA GLY A 95 -8.60 15.51 -20.30
C GLY A 95 -9.40 15.65 -19.01
N GLY A 96 -8.83 15.25 -17.85
CA GLY A 96 -9.53 15.25 -16.57
C GLY A 96 -10.81 14.40 -16.59
N GLY A 97 -10.88 13.43 -17.49
CA GLY A 97 -12.02 12.54 -17.70
C GLY A 97 -11.72 11.14 -17.16
N ASP A 98 -12.74 10.46 -16.65
CA ASP A 98 -12.63 9.05 -16.29
C ASP A 98 -12.50 8.15 -17.54
N ILE A 99 -12.36 6.83 -17.34
CA ILE A 99 -12.27 5.82 -18.41
C ILE A 99 -13.50 5.79 -19.35
N PHE A 100 -14.61 6.44 -18.96
CA PHE A 100 -15.83 6.57 -19.76
C PHE A 100 -15.93 7.93 -20.45
N GLY A 101 -14.92 8.79 -20.31
CA GLY A 101 -14.92 10.15 -20.87
C GLY A 101 -15.77 11.14 -20.08
N ASN A 102 -16.23 10.82 -18.86
CA ASN A 102 -16.93 11.77 -18.03
C ASN A 102 -15.94 12.67 -17.30
N HIS A 103 -16.10 13.97 -17.44
CA HIS A 103 -15.41 14.94 -16.61
C HIS A 103 -15.99 14.91 -15.20
N ALA A 104 -15.13 15.07 -14.18
CA ALA A 104 -15.55 15.13 -12.79
C ALA A 104 -16.61 16.23 -12.58
N LYS A 105 -17.88 15.84 -12.52
CA LYS A 105 -18.96 16.76 -12.12
C LYS A 105 -18.70 17.11 -10.65
N GLN A 106 -18.56 18.40 -10.34
CA GLN A 106 -18.49 18.91 -8.96
C GLN A 106 -19.83 18.77 -8.23
N VAL A 107 -20.47 17.60 -8.30
CA VAL A 107 -21.63 17.29 -7.47
C VAL A 107 -21.08 16.83 -6.14
N VAL A 108 -21.32 17.63 -5.10
CA VAL A 108 -21.03 17.24 -3.72
C VAL A 108 -22.02 16.15 -3.36
N GLU A 109 -21.62 14.90 -3.57
CA GLU A 109 -22.42 13.74 -3.23
C GLU A 109 -22.66 13.70 -1.72
N THR A 110 -23.92 13.52 -1.32
CA THR A 110 -24.32 13.43 0.10
C THR A 110 -24.52 11.97 0.46
N LEU A 111 -23.83 11.51 1.49
CA LEU A 111 -23.84 10.15 2.00
C LEU A 111 -24.53 10.13 3.38
N THR A 112 -25.32 9.09 3.64
CA THR A 112 -25.93 8.89 4.97
C THR A 112 -25.02 8.04 5.84
N CYS A 113 -24.60 8.56 6.99
CA CYS A 113 -23.78 7.80 7.93
C CYS A 113 -24.58 6.67 8.57
N THR A 114 -24.12 5.42 8.44
CA THR A 114 -24.82 4.24 8.97
C THR A 114 -24.77 4.11 10.49
N ASN A 115 -23.91 4.87 11.17
CA ASN A 115 -23.79 4.85 12.65
C ASN A 115 -24.72 5.88 13.32
N CYS A 116 -24.82 7.10 12.79
CA CYS A 116 -25.65 8.16 13.38
C CYS A 116 -26.84 8.61 12.52
N GLY A 117 -27.03 8.05 11.33
CA GLY A 117 -28.12 8.37 10.41
C GLY A 117 -28.07 9.77 9.77
N THR A 118 -27.04 10.56 10.06
CA THR A 118 -26.93 11.94 9.56
C THR A 118 -26.49 11.95 8.10
N GLN A 119 -27.08 12.83 7.28
CA GLN A 119 -26.62 13.09 5.92
C GLN A 119 -25.39 14.00 5.94
N ILE A 120 -24.35 13.61 5.20
CA ILE A 120 -23.03 14.24 5.25
C ILE A 120 -22.48 14.32 3.82
N ALA A 121 -21.97 15.49 3.45
CA ALA A 121 -21.23 15.64 2.19
C ALA A 121 -20.01 14.69 2.16
N ALA A 122 -19.77 14.02 1.04
CA ALA A 122 -18.70 13.04 0.89
C ALA A 122 -17.32 13.57 1.31
N ASN A 123 -17.04 14.85 1.02
CA ASN A 123 -15.79 15.52 1.41
C ASN A 123 -15.59 15.71 2.93
N ARG A 124 -16.66 15.56 3.73
CA ARG A 124 -16.63 15.70 5.20
C ARG A 124 -16.81 14.36 5.92
N PHE A 125 -16.90 13.26 5.17
CA PHE A 125 -17.20 11.96 5.76
C PHE A 125 -16.05 11.44 6.65
N ALA A 126 -14.79 11.57 6.22
CA ALA A 126 -13.62 11.17 7.01
C ALA A 126 -13.51 11.90 8.38
N PRO A 127 -13.51 13.25 8.45
CA PRO A 127 -13.47 13.96 9.73
C PRO A 127 -14.74 13.75 10.58
N HIS A 128 -15.86 13.34 9.96
CA HIS A 128 -17.03 12.90 10.69
C HIS A 128 -16.81 11.52 11.35
N LEU A 129 -16.29 10.52 10.63
CA LEU A 129 -16.06 9.18 11.16
C LEU A 129 -15.15 9.20 12.40
N GLU A 130 -14.11 10.04 12.39
CA GLU A 130 -13.24 10.24 13.57
C GLU A 130 -14.06 10.63 14.81
N ARG A 131 -15.04 11.53 14.65
CA ARG A 131 -15.89 11.97 15.77
C ARG A 131 -17.02 10.98 16.06
N CYS A 132 -17.62 10.39 15.04
CA CYS A 132 -18.79 9.53 15.16
C CYS A 132 -18.45 8.14 15.69
N MET A 133 -17.32 7.57 15.25
CA MET A 133 -16.86 6.25 15.64
C MET A 133 -15.96 6.32 16.88
N LEU A 134 -14.93 7.18 16.87
CA LEU A 134 -13.93 7.24 17.95
C LEU A 134 -14.38 8.17 19.10
N GLY A 135 -15.38 9.02 18.87
CA GLY A 135 -15.86 10.01 19.84
C GLY A 135 -17.06 9.56 20.68
N LYS A 136 -17.51 8.30 20.63
CA LYS A 136 -18.65 7.81 21.42
C LYS A 136 -18.51 8.09 22.93
N GLY A 137 -17.28 8.11 23.48
CA GLY A 137 -17.04 8.51 24.87
C GLY A 137 -17.39 9.98 25.19
N ARG A 138 -17.39 10.88 24.20
CA ARG A 138 -17.70 12.31 24.39
C ARG A 138 -19.20 12.58 24.42
N ALA A 139 -20.01 11.81 23.70
CA ALA A 139 -21.47 11.90 23.76
C ALA A 139 -21.99 11.36 25.10
N SER A 140 -21.49 10.20 25.55
CA SER A 140 -21.81 9.63 26.87
C SER A 140 -21.41 10.54 28.02
N ALA A 141 -20.22 11.17 27.93
CA ALA A 141 -19.76 12.12 28.95
C ALA A 141 -20.62 13.40 29.01
N ARG A 142 -21.17 13.85 27.87
CA ARG A 142 -22.12 14.97 27.84
C ARG A 142 -23.46 14.57 28.46
N ALA A 143 -24.01 13.43 28.06
CA ALA A 143 -25.24 12.90 28.66
C ALA A 143 -25.11 12.67 30.17
N ALA A 144 -24.01 12.08 30.65
CA ALA A 144 -23.75 11.90 32.09
C ALA A 144 -23.63 13.23 32.83
N ARG A 145 -22.98 14.25 32.24
CA ARG A 145 -22.89 15.60 32.82
C ARG A 145 -24.25 16.28 32.92
N ASP A 146 -25.09 16.16 31.89
CA ASP A 146 -26.43 16.73 31.90
C ASP A 146 -27.31 16.04 32.96
N MET A 147 -27.20 14.72 33.11
CA MET A 147 -27.89 13.93 34.15
C MET A 147 -27.43 14.29 35.56
N MET A 148 -26.13 14.50 35.77
CA MET A 148 -25.58 14.96 37.05
C MET A 148 -26.06 16.38 37.38
N ARG A 149 -26.12 17.27 36.38
CA ARG A 149 -26.61 18.64 36.57
C ARG A 149 -28.10 18.69 36.85
N SER A 150 -28.91 17.85 36.20
CA SER A 150 -30.34 17.76 36.50
C SER A 150 -30.61 17.15 37.87
N SER A 151 -29.77 16.22 38.34
CA SER A 151 -29.89 15.62 39.67
C SER A 151 -29.56 16.60 40.80
N ALA A 152 -28.57 17.49 40.59
CA ALA A 152 -28.22 18.54 41.54
C ALA A 152 -29.34 19.59 41.75
N GLU A 153 -30.16 19.85 40.73
CA GLU A 153 -31.28 20.80 40.82
C GLU A 153 -32.44 20.24 41.69
N SER A 154 -32.63 18.93 41.68
CA SER A 154 -33.66 18.22 42.46
C SER A 154 -33.35 18.11 43.96
N ASP A 155 -32.07 18.08 44.36
CA ASP A 155 -31.67 17.99 45.77
C ASP A 155 -31.80 19.33 46.52
N ASN A 156 -31.82 20.47 45.81
CA ASN A 156 -31.96 21.79 46.40
C ASN A 156 -33.43 22.20 46.65
N ARG A 157 -34.41 21.40 46.18
CA ARG A 157 -35.85 21.66 46.35
C ARG A 157 -36.49 20.86 47.49
N SER A 158 -35.76 19.92 48.10
CA SER A 158 -36.23 19.07 49.21
C SER A 158 -35.83 19.59 50.60
N SER A 159 -35.15 20.73 50.68
CA SER A 159 -34.74 21.40 51.93
C SER A 159 -35.41 22.76 52.09
N PHE A 160 -36.75 22.81 52.12
CA PHE A 160 -37.56 23.90 52.69
C PHE A 160 -38.94 23.37 53.09
#